data_AF-A0A440UW98-F1
#
_entry.id   AF-A0A440UW98-F1
#
_cell.length_a   1.000
_cell.length_b   1.000
_cell.length_c   1.000
_cell.angle_alpha   90.00
_cell.angle_beta   90.00
_cell.angle_gamma   90.00
#
_symmetry.space_group_name_H-M   'P 1'
#
loop_
_entity.id
_entity.type
_entity.pdbx_description
1 polymer ?
#
loop_
_entity_poly.entity_id
_entity_poly.type
_entity_poly.pdbx_seq_one_letter_code
_entity_poly.pdbx_strand_id
1 'polypeptide(L)'
;MADFQRIRARAAKRKGGEEALASLLGPMPDNAAVAKVHDDRILSTMAERIFAAGFVWRVIEQKWPGFEEAFLGFEPKRLLFQPDDFWHELASDKRFVAIKESSDDIRRSTEIINRLGDRYDLFTGVDNLAFEALSVGAIGWVAGLVTAFPRETVAIYQLMRKGRREEALKIYRWFRPLLDLDVSTYLVQNIKLAEVLGIGTNDRVRMPRQPLSGERRKAVEKIVRDALAARPELPAF
;
A
#
# COMPACT_ATOMS: atom_id res chain seq x y z
N MET A 1 0.64 -17.64 -19.29
CA MET A 1 -0.59 -16.87 -19.00
C MET A 1 -1.79 -17.81 -19.09
N ALA A 2 -2.81 -17.65 -18.24
CA ALA A 2 -4.07 -18.36 -18.46
C ALA A 2 -4.70 -17.88 -19.78
N ASP A 3 -5.31 -18.80 -20.53
CA ASP A 3 -6.04 -18.48 -21.75
C ASP A 3 -7.14 -17.42 -21.51
N PHE A 4 -7.24 -16.43 -22.39
CA PHE A 4 -8.17 -15.32 -22.27
C PHE A 4 -9.62 -15.79 -22.30
N GLN A 5 -9.95 -16.81 -23.10
CA GLN A 5 -11.30 -17.37 -23.14
C GLN A 5 -11.71 -17.92 -21.77
N ARG A 6 -10.78 -18.61 -21.09
CA ARG A 6 -10.99 -19.07 -19.71
C ARG A 6 -11.13 -17.94 -18.69
N ILE A 7 -10.50 -16.79 -18.90
CA ILE A 7 -10.70 -15.60 -18.05
C ILE A 7 -12.10 -15.01 -18.30
N ARG A 8 -12.49 -14.84 -19.56
CA ARG A 8 -13.79 -14.30 -19.97
C ARG A 8 -14.96 -15.16 -19.48
N ALA A 9 -14.92 -16.47 -19.71
CA ALA A 9 -15.97 -17.39 -19.26
C ALA A 9 -16.19 -17.35 -17.73
N ARG A 10 -15.10 -17.22 -16.96
CA ARG A 10 -15.20 -17.04 -15.49
C ARG A 10 -15.82 -15.71 -15.11
N ALA A 11 -15.49 -14.63 -15.83
CA ALA A 11 -16.10 -13.32 -15.61
C ALA A 11 -17.61 -13.35 -15.93
N ALA A 12 -18.00 -13.91 -17.08
CA ALA A 12 -19.40 -14.04 -17.50
C ALA A 12 -20.22 -14.82 -16.48
N LYS A 13 -19.74 -16.02 -16.07
CA LYS A 13 -20.40 -16.82 -15.02
C LYS A 13 -20.64 -16.02 -13.73
N ARG A 14 -19.68 -15.17 -13.33
CA ARG A 14 -19.79 -14.37 -12.09
C ARG A 14 -20.72 -13.17 -12.23
N LYS A 15 -20.89 -12.65 -13.43
CA LYS A 15 -21.72 -11.47 -13.71
C LYS A 15 -23.14 -11.79 -14.15
N GLY A 16 -23.49 -13.08 -14.24
CA GLY A 16 -24.84 -13.53 -14.60
C GLY A 16 -25.01 -13.88 -16.08
N GLY A 17 -23.91 -14.09 -16.82
CA GLY A 17 -23.92 -14.44 -18.24
C GLY A 17 -23.06 -13.50 -19.09
N GLU A 18 -22.94 -13.80 -20.38
CA GLU A 18 -22.19 -12.95 -21.33
C GLU A 18 -22.87 -11.59 -21.54
N GLU A 19 -24.19 -11.53 -21.55
CA GLU A 19 -24.93 -10.27 -21.74
C GLU A 19 -24.71 -9.30 -20.58
N ALA A 20 -24.84 -9.80 -19.34
CA ALA A 20 -24.56 -9.02 -18.14
C ALA A 20 -23.07 -8.67 -17.99
N LEU A 21 -22.16 -9.49 -18.52
CA LEU A 21 -20.75 -9.10 -18.62
C LEU A 21 -20.57 -7.99 -19.66
N ALA A 22 -21.16 -8.12 -20.85
CA ALA A 22 -21.05 -7.16 -21.93
C ALA A 22 -21.58 -5.78 -21.54
N SER A 23 -22.66 -5.70 -20.75
CA SER A 23 -23.18 -4.41 -20.26
C SER A 23 -22.28 -3.73 -19.22
N LEU A 24 -21.42 -4.50 -18.53
CA LEU A 24 -20.42 -3.98 -17.60
C LEU A 24 -19.09 -3.63 -18.27
N LEU A 25 -18.84 -4.18 -19.46
CA LEU A 25 -17.70 -3.81 -20.27
C LEU A 25 -18.03 -2.49 -20.98
N GLY A 26 -17.08 -1.56 -20.95
CA GLY A 26 -17.17 -0.36 -21.78
C GLY A 26 -17.13 -0.70 -23.27
N PRO A 27 -17.32 0.30 -24.15
CA PRO A 27 -17.12 0.11 -25.58
C PRO A 27 -15.74 -0.49 -25.84
N MET A 28 -15.65 -1.36 -26.86
CA MET A 28 -14.36 -1.94 -27.23
C MET A 28 -13.39 -0.80 -27.56
N PRO A 29 -12.19 -0.79 -26.95
CA PRO A 29 -11.25 0.28 -27.21
C PRO A 29 -10.86 0.27 -28.69
N ASP A 30 -10.74 1.46 -29.27
CA ASP A 30 -10.17 1.60 -30.61
C ASP A 30 -8.67 1.28 -30.52
N ASN A 31 -8.30 0.05 -30.88
CA ASN A 31 -6.92 -0.41 -30.85
C ASN A 31 -6.00 0.47 -31.71
N ALA A 32 -6.52 1.06 -32.80
CA ALA A 32 -5.73 1.96 -33.64
C ALA A 32 -5.50 3.30 -32.95
N ALA A 33 -6.44 3.79 -32.13
CA ALA A 33 -6.23 4.94 -31.26
C ALA A 33 -5.27 4.61 -30.10
N VAL A 34 -5.41 3.45 -29.46
CA VAL A 34 -4.52 3.01 -28.38
C VAL A 34 -3.08 2.88 -28.87
N ALA A 35 -2.86 2.35 -30.08
CA ALA A 35 -1.53 2.26 -30.69
C ALA A 35 -0.88 3.62 -30.99
N LYS A 36 -1.66 4.71 -30.99
CA LYS A 36 -1.17 6.08 -31.16
C LYS A 36 -0.90 6.78 -29.82
N VAL A 37 -1.22 6.16 -28.68
CA VAL A 37 -0.93 6.73 -27.36
C VAL A 37 0.58 6.65 -27.14
N HIS A 38 1.19 7.79 -26.85
CA HIS A 38 2.63 7.89 -26.60
C HIS A 38 3.00 7.36 -25.20
N ASP A 39 4.23 6.87 -25.07
CA ASP A 39 4.75 6.24 -23.85
C ASP A 39 4.65 7.16 -22.62
N ASP A 40 4.80 8.47 -22.81
CA ASP A 40 4.71 9.46 -21.74
C ASP A 40 3.30 9.53 -21.14
N ARG A 41 2.26 9.44 -21.98
CA ARG A 41 0.87 9.39 -21.52
C ARG A 41 0.56 8.08 -20.79
N ILE A 42 1.14 6.97 -21.26
CA ILE A 42 1.00 5.66 -20.59
C ILE A 42 1.65 5.72 -19.21
N LEU A 43 2.91 6.19 -19.12
CA LEU A 43 3.64 6.27 -17.87
C LEU A 43 2.99 7.24 -16.88
N SER A 44 2.59 8.43 -17.35
CA SER A 44 1.84 9.41 -16.54
C SER A 44 0.55 8.81 -15.99
N THR A 45 -0.26 8.18 -16.85
CA THR A 45 -1.53 7.58 -16.41
C THR A 45 -1.30 6.46 -15.39
N MET A 46 -0.32 5.58 -15.63
CA MET A 46 0.00 4.51 -14.69
C MET A 46 0.46 5.06 -13.34
N ALA A 47 1.36 6.04 -13.34
CA ALA A 47 1.83 6.71 -12.13
C ALA A 47 0.66 7.37 -11.38
N GLU A 48 -0.24 8.08 -12.08
CA GLU A 48 -1.42 8.71 -11.48
C GLU A 48 -2.33 7.70 -10.80
N ARG A 49 -2.62 6.57 -11.47
CA ARG A 49 -3.49 5.53 -10.91
C ARG A 49 -2.89 4.89 -9.66
N ILE A 50 -1.57 4.71 -9.63
CA ILE A 50 -0.86 4.24 -8.43
C ILE A 50 -0.94 5.29 -7.33
N PHE A 51 -0.69 6.56 -7.65
CA PHE A 51 -0.68 7.66 -6.68
C PHE A 51 -2.08 7.97 -6.11
N ALA A 52 -3.14 7.73 -6.89
CA ALA A 52 -4.52 7.85 -6.44
C ALA A 52 -4.95 6.74 -5.48
N ALA A 53 -4.18 5.65 -5.36
CA ALA A 53 -4.51 4.56 -4.44
C ALA A 53 -4.39 5.02 -2.98
N GLY A 54 -5.52 5.09 -2.27
CA GLY A 54 -5.57 5.53 -0.88
C GLY A 54 -5.75 7.04 -0.68
N PHE A 55 -5.94 7.81 -1.76
CA PHE A 55 -6.18 9.26 -1.70
C PHE A 55 -7.53 9.66 -2.31
N VAL A 56 -7.95 10.90 -2.07
CA VAL A 56 -9.11 11.49 -2.72
C VAL A 56 -8.77 11.79 -4.17
N TRP A 57 -9.40 11.09 -5.12
CA TRP A 57 -9.04 11.11 -6.54
C TRP A 57 -9.06 12.51 -7.14
N ARG A 58 -10.11 13.29 -6.84
CA ARG A 58 -10.24 14.68 -7.29
C ARG A 58 -9.05 15.56 -6.88
N VAL A 59 -8.46 15.31 -5.71
CA VAL A 59 -7.29 16.08 -5.24
C VAL A 59 -6.05 15.70 -6.04
N ILE A 60 -5.89 14.42 -6.37
CA ILE A 60 -4.78 13.96 -7.21
C ILE A 60 -4.91 14.52 -8.62
N GLU A 61 -6.08 14.39 -9.25
CA GLU A 61 -6.36 14.89 -10.59
C GLU A 61 -6.09 16.41 -10.70
N GLN A 62 -6.45 17.19 -9.69
CA GLN A 62 -6.18 18.64 -9.64
C GLN A 62 -4.69 18.98 -9.53
N LYS A 63 -3.90 18.14 -8.84
CA LYS A 63 -2.46 18.36 -8.66
C LYS A 63 -1.63 17.71 -9.76
N TRP A 64 -2.18 16.74 -10.49
CA TRP A 64 -1.45 15.91 -11.45
C TRP A 64 -0.68 16.69 -12.53
N PRO A 65 -1.21 17.78 -13.12
CA PRO A 65 -0.44 18.59 -14.07
C PRO A 65 0.89 19.09 -13.49
N GLY A 66 0.92 19.40 -12.19
CA GLY A 66 2.15 19.76 -11.49
C GLY A 66 3.12 18.59 -11.35
N PHE A 67 2.65 17.35 -11.19
CA PHE A 67 3.52 16.17 -11.22
C PHE A 67 4.05 15.91 -12.63
N GLU A 68 3.20 16.04 -13.66
CA GLU A 68 3.67 15.89 -15.04
C GLU A 68 4.78 16.90 -15.37
N GLU A 69 4.62 18.16 -14.99
CA GLU A 69 5.67 19.16 -15.16
C GLU A 69 6.96 18.77 -14.42
N ALA A 70 6.86 18.39 -13.14
CA ALA A 70 8.01 18.00 -12.31
C ALA A 70 8.79 16.82 -12.89
N PHE A 71 8.08 15.86 -13.50
CA PHE A 71 8.66 14.67 -14.12
C PHE A 71 8.76 14.79 -15.65
N LEU A 72 8.94 16.01 -16.17
CA LEU A 72 9.27 16.26 -17.59
C LEU A 72 8.25 15.69 -18.58
N GLY A 73 6.98 15.72 -18.20
CA GLY A 73 5.84 15.15 -18.94
C GLY A 73 5.73 13.63 -18.82
N PHE A 74 6.49 12.99 -17.92
CA PHE A 74 6.72 11.55 -17.87
C PHE A 74 7.32 10.98 -19.16
N GLU A 75 8.05 11.77 -19.94
CA GLU A 75 8.72 11.25 -21.14
C GLU A 75 9.88 10.33 -20.74
N PRO A 76 9.82 9.02 -21.04
CA PRO A 76 10.75 8.05 -20.47
C PRO A 76 12.22 8.32 -20.80
N LYS A 77 12.54 8.77 -22.02
CA LYS A 77 13.93 9.05 -22.40
C LYS A 77 14.45 10.23 -21.60
N ARG A 78 13.70 11.32 -21.51
CA ARG A 78 14.10 12.50 -20.73
C ARG A 78 14.36 12.13 -19.27
N LEU A 79 13.49 11.35 -18.65
CA LEU A 79 13.68 10.89 -17.28
C LEU A 79 14.95 10.04 -17.11
N LEU A 80 15.21 9.09 -18.02
CA LEU A 80 16.38 8.21 -17.94
C LEU A 80 17.73 8.92 -18.10
N PHE A 81 17.76 10.04 -18.83
CA PHE A 81 18.98 10.79 -19.10
C PHE A 81 19.15 12.04 -18.21
N GLN A 82 18.42 12.13 -17.09
CA GLN A 82 18.65 13.20 -16.12
C GLN A 82 19.93 12.97 -15.30
N PRO A 83 20.75 14.00 -15.06
CA PRO A 83 21.86 13.91 -14.14
C PRO A 83 21.37 13.80 -12.69
N ASP A 84 22.23 13.33 -11.78
CA ASP A 84 21.90 13.20 -10.34
C ASP A 84 21.40 14.52 -9.73
N ASP A 85 21.96 15.66 -10.16
CA ASP A 85 21.57 17.00 -9.69
C ASP A 85 20.09 17.30 -9.95
N PHE A 86 19.51 16.84 -11.06
CA PHE A 86 18.08 17.00 -11.32
C PHE A 86 17.22 16.33 -10.24
N TRP A 87 17.61 15.12 -9.83
CA TRP A 87 16.91 14.38 -8.78
C TRP A 87 17.11 15.01 -7.40
N HIS A 88 18.28 15.60 -7.16
CA HIS A 88 18.55 16.38 -5.96
C HIS A 88 17.73 17.67 -5.91
N GLU A 89 17.58 18.38 -7.02
CA GLU A 89 16.73 19.57 -7.12
C GLU A 89 15.26 19.22 -6.89
N LEU A 90 14.80 18.06 -7.39
CA LEU A 90 13.45 17.57 -7.15
C LEU A 90 13.17 17.34 -5.66
N ALA A 91 14.18 17.01 -4.85
CA ALA A 91 14.05 16.91 -3.39
C ALA A 91 13.72 18.26 -2.72
N SER A 92 14.01 19.37 -3.40
CA SER A 92 13.69 20.73 -2.92
C SER A 92 12.32 21.22 -3.42
N ASP A 93 11.70 20.53 -4.38
CA ASP A 93 10.44 20.94 -4.99
C ASP A 93 9.26 20.81 -4.00
N LYS A 94 8.64 21.96 -3.69
CA LYS A 94 7.58 22.11 -2.68
C LYS A 94 6.30 21.32 -2.98
N ARG A 95 6.12 20.82 -4.21
CA ARG A 95 5.02 19.90 -4.56
C ARG A 95 5.11 18.59 -3.80
N PHE A 96 6.32 18.12 -3.50
CA PHE A 96 6.56 16.88 -2.77
C PHE A 96 6.72 17.20 -1.29
N VAL A 97 5.86 16.61 -0.45
CA VAL A 97 5.77 16.98 0.97
C VAL A 97 5.98 15.80 1.91
N ALA A 98 5.86 14.56 1.42
CA ALA A 98 5.94 13.38 2.25
C ALA A 98 6.67 12.24 1.53
N ILE A 99 7.27 11.35 2.32
CA ILE A 99 7.87 10.10 1.85
C ILE A 99 7.21 8.96 2.60
N LYS A 100 6.69 7.97 1.87
CA LYS A 100 6.35 6.67 2.44
C LYS A 100 7.53 5.72 2.20
N GLU A 101 8.35 5.51 3.22
CA GLU A 101 9.49 4.58 3.17
C GLU A 101 8.94 3.15 3.22
N SER A 102 9.29 2.30 2.26
CA SER A 102 8.74 0.94 2.13
C SER A 102 9.76 -0.06 1.59
N SER A 103 11.05 0.20 1.78
CA SER A 103 12.12 -0.63 1.22
C SER A 103 12.51 -1.81 2.09
N ASP A 104 11.90 -1.97 3.27
CA ASP A 104 12.28 -2.97 4.29
C ASP A 104 13.72 -2.78 4.82
N ASP A 105 14.25 -1.55 4.74
CA ASP A 105 15.55 -1.19 5.30
C ASP A 105 15.42 0.03 6.22
N ILE A 106 15.38 -0.23 7.53
CA ILE A 106 15.21 0.80 8.54
C ILE A 106 16.28 1.90 8.47
N ARG A 107 17.49 1.58 7.99
CA ARG A 107 18.59 2.56 7.90
C ARG A 107 18.23 3.70 6.96
N ARG A 108 17.40 3.45 5.94
CA ARG A 108 16.95 4.48 5.01
C ARG A 108 16.08 5.54 5.66
N SER A 109 15.29 5.18 6.68
CA SER A 109 14.53 6.18 7.45
C SER A 109 15.48 7.18 8.11
N THR A 110 16.53 6.68 8.76
CA THR A 110 17.57 7.53 9.38
C THR A 110 18.35 8.32 8.33
N GLU A 111 18.72 7.72 7.21
CA GLU A 111 19.43 8.42 6.13
C GLU A 111 18.61 9.56 5.53
N ILE A 112 17.31 9.35 5.32
CA ILE A 112 16.39 10.38 4.84
C ILE A 112 16.38 11.55 5.82
N ILE A 113 16.20 11.28 7.11
CA ILE A 113 16.18 12.32 8.15
C ILE A 113 17.53 13.05 8.23
N ASN A 114 18.65 12.33 8.21
CA ASN A 114 19.98 12.93 8.28
C ASN A 114 20.31 13.81 7.08
N ARG A 115 19.84 13.43 5.88
CA ARG A 115 20.12 14.16 4.63
C ARG A 115 19.16 15.30 4.37
N LEU A 116 17.88 15.13 4.73
CA LEU A 116 16.80 16.05 4.34
C LEU A 116 16.18 16.78 5.54
N GLY A 117 16.58 16.46 6.77
CA GLY A 117 16.06 17.10 7.98
C GLY A 117 14.55 16.93 8.10
N ASP A 118 13.85 18.04 8.32
CA ASP A 118 12.39 18.16 8.43
C ASP A 118 11.71 18.48 7.09
N ARG A 119 12.44 18.40 5.97
CA ARG A 119 11.89 18.74 4.64
C ARG A 119 10.68 17.88 4.28
N TYR A 120 10.67 16.61 4.68
CA TYR A 120 9.62 15.67 4.32
C TYR A 120 8.96 15.07 5.54
N ASP A 121 7.63 14.98 5.48
CA ASP A 121 6.87 14.13 6.39
C ASP A 121 7.19 12.66 6.09
N LEU A 122 8.00 12.04 6.95
CA LEU A 122 8.41 10.65 6.77
C LEU A 122 7.41 9.68 7.39
N PHE A 123 6.80 8.83 6.58
CA PHE A 123 5.92 7.74 7.00
C PHE A 123 6.59 6.39 6.76
N THR A 124 6.37 5.43 7.66
CA THR A 124 6.67 4.02 7.38
C THR A 124 5.50 3.34 6.68
N GLY A 125 5.84 2.52 5.69
CA GLY A 125 4.89 1.66 4.97
C GLY A 125 5.16 0.17 5.11
N VAL A 126 6.16 -0.24 5.90
CA VAL A 126 6.42 -1.64 6.23
C VAL A 126 5.92 -1.91 7.64
N ASP A 127 4.79 -2.60 7.75
CA ASP A 127 4.07 -2.84 9.01
C ASP A 127 4.98 -3.43 10.10
N ASN A 128 5.80 -4.41 9.73
CA ASN A 128 6.63 -5.15 10.68
C ASN A 128 7.96 -4.45 11.05
N LEU A 129 8.10 -3.17 10.66
CA LEU A 129 9.16 -2.24 11.06
C LEU A 129 8.59 -0.97 11.71
N ALA A 130 7.28 -0.93 11.99
CA ALA A 130 6.62 0.30 12.40
C ALA A 130 7.17 0.87 13.71
N PHE A 131 7.47 0.01 14.68
CA PHE A 131 8.06 0.45 15.94
C PHE A 131 9.43 1.07 15.72
N GLU A 132 10.31 0.40 14.98
CA GLU A 132 11.65 0.88 14.66
C GLU A 132 11.60 2.20 13.88
N ALA A 133 10.72 2.32 12.88
CA ALA A 133 10.58 3.54 12.09
C ALA A 133 10.10 4.73 12.92
N LEU A 134 9.07 4.55 13.76
CA LEU A 134 8.62 5.57 14.70
C LEU A 134 9.72 5.94 15.71
N SER A 135 10.60 4.99 16.05
CA SER A 135 11.73 5.23 16.95
C SER A 135 12.79 6.14 16.37
N VAL A 136 13.07 6.00 15.07
CA VAL A 136 14.13 6.76 14.39
C VAL A 136 13.66 8.08 13.80
N GLY A 137 12.35 8.37 13.87
CA GLY A 137 11.79 9.68 13.54
C GLY A 137 10.72 9.70 12.45
N ALA A 138 10.24 8.54 11.98
CA ALA A 138 9.03 8.53 11.15
C ALA A 138 7.86 9.14 11.94
N ILE A 139 7.11 10.03 11.32
CA ILE A 139 6.03 10.78 11.95
C ILE A 139 4.69 10.03 11.90
N GLY A 140 4.59 8.97 11.10
CA GLY A 140 3.37 8.21 10.93
C GLY A 140 3.59 6.83 10.30
N TRP A 141 2.51 6.06 10.27
CA TRP A 141 2.49 4.68 9.82
C TRP A 141 1.30 4.48 8.87
N VAL A 142 1.60 4.17 7.60
CA VAL A 142 0.61 3.80 6.58
C VAL A 142 0.50 2.29 6.56
N ALA A 143 -0.48 1.76 7.29
CA ALA A 143 -0.52 0.36 7.68
C ALA A 143 -1.50 -0.50 6.89
N GLY A 144 -1.19 -1.78 6.71
CA GLY A 144 -2.08 -2.78 6.14
C GLY A 144 -2.97 -3.45 7.20
N LEU A 145 -2.35 -3.99 8.27
CA LEU A 145 -3.08 -4.76 9.31
C LEU A 145 -4.00 -3.89 10.18
N VAL A 146 -3.88 -2.56 10.12
CA VAL A 146 -4.79 -1.63 10.79
C VAL A 146 -6.26 -1.86 10.41
N THR A 147 -6.54 -2.42 9.23
CA THR A 147 -7.92 -2.71 8.83
C THR A 147 -8.55 -3.85 9.64
N ALA A 148 -7.74 -4.76 10.19
CA ALA A 148 -8.18 -5.84 11.07
C ALA A 148 -7.93 -5.55 12.56
N PHE A 149 -6.86 -4.84 12.90
CA PHE A 149 -6.43 -4.52 14.27
C PHE A 149 -6.20 -3.01 14.48
N PRO A 150 -7.25 -2.18 14.31
CA PRO A 150 -7.09 -0.72 14.35
C PRO A 150 -6.69 -0.21 15.73
N ARG A 151 -7.23 -0.82 16.80
CA ARG A 151 -7.00 -0.37 18.19
C ARG A 151 -5.54 -0.53 18.59
N GLU A 152 -4.95 -1.68 18.27
CA GLU A 152 -3.56 -2.03 18.58
C GLU A 152 -2.58 -1.15 17.78
N THR A 153 -2.86 -0.98 16.49
CA THR A 153 -2.08 -0.11 15.60
C THR A 153 -2.04 1.32 16.13
N VAL A 154 -3.22 1.88 16.46
CA VAL A 154 -3.33 3.24 17.00
C VAL A 154 -2.70 3.34 18.39
N ALA A 155 -2.84 2.33 19.25
CA ALA A 155 -2.22 2.32 20.56
C ALA A 155 -0.69 2.41 20.48
N ILE A 156 -0.05 1.62 19.61
CA ILE A 156 1.40 1.69 19.39
C ILE A 156 1.80 3.11 18.94
N TYR A 157 1.11 3.66 17.94
CA TYR A 157 1.40 5.01 17.44
C TYR A 157 1.27 6.07 18.54
N GLN A 158 0.16 6.07 19.29
CA GLN A 158 -0.11 7.03 20.35
C GLN A 158 0.89 6.93 21.50
N LEU A 159 1.23 5.72 21.93
CA LEU A 159 2.23 5.49 22.97
C LEU A 159 3.61 5.99 22.53
N MET A 160 4.01 5.72 21.28
CA MET A 160 5.26 6.24 20.71
C MET A 160 5.27 7.78 20.67
N ARG A 161 4.18 8.42 20.23
CA ARG A 161 4.03 9.89 20.23
C ARG A 161 4.12 10.51 21.63
N LYS A 162 3.73 9.76 22.67
CA LYS A 162 3.79 10.20 24.09
C LYS A 162 5.09 9.79 24.79
N GLY A 163 6.06 9.23 24.08
CA GLY A 163 7.32 8.75 24.66
C GLY A 163 7.20 7.47 25.52
N ARG A 164 6.03 6.82 25.53
CA ARG A 164 5.74 5.59 26.30
C ARG A 164 6.23 4.36 25.54
N ARG A 165 7.52 4.35 25.22
CA ARG A 165 8.19 3.38 24.33
C ARG A 165 8.05 1.94 24.82
N GLU A 166 8.22 1.69 26.12
CA GLU A 166 8.18 0.33 26.67
C GLU A 166 6.80 -0.31 26.53
N GLU A 167 5.74 0.47 26.73
CA GLU A 167 4.38 0.01 26.56
C GLU A 167 4.06 -0.26 25.08
N ALA A 168 4.50 0.63 24.19
CA ALA A 168 4.40 0.41 22.75
C ALA A 168 5.14 -0.87 22.33
N LEU A 169 6.33 -1.12 22.87
CA LEU A 169 7.14 -2.31 22.56
C LEU A 169 6.46 -3.61 23.00
N LYS A 170 5.76 -3.61 24.14
CA LYS A 170 4.99 -4.78 24.60
C LYS A 170 3.89 -5.14 23.60
N ILE A 171 3.10 -4.16 23.18
CA ILE A 171 2.03 -4.36 22.19
C ILE A 171 2.63 -4.76 20.84
N TYR A 172 3.70 -4.08 20.42
CA TYR A 172 4.39 -4.37 19.17
C TYR A 172 4.92 -5.80 19.13
N ARG A 173 5.54 -6.31 20.21
CA ARG A 173 6.04 -7.71 20.27
C ARG A 173 4.92 -8.74 20.14
N TRP A 174 3.77 -8.49 20.73
CA TRP A 174 2.58 -9.32 20.51
C TRP A 174 2.08 -9.20 19.06
N PHE A 175 2.09 -7.99 18.50
CA PHE A 175 1.54 -7.74 17.17
C PHE A 175 2.48 -8.22 16.05
N ARG A 176 3.78 -8.32 16.32
CA ARG A 176 4.84 -8.56 15.33
C ARG A 176 4.60 -9.77 14.41
N PRO A 177 4.12 -10.93 14.87
CA PRO A 177 3.78 -12.05 13.98
C PRO A 177 2.58 -11.78 13.06
N LEU A 178 1.62 -10.94 13.47
CA LEU A 178 0.53 -10.49 12.60
C LEU A 178 1.05 -9.50 11.55
N LEU A 179 1.98 -8.62 11.90
CA LEU A 179 2.53 -7.63 10.98
C LEU A 179 3.33 -8.26 9.82
N ASP A 180 3.93 -9.44 10.03
CA ASP A 180 4.55 -10.21 8.93
C ASP A 180 3.55 -10.65 7.85
N LEU A 181 2.25 -10.70 8.17
CA LEU A 181 1.23 -11.05 7.19
C LEU A 181 1.13 -10.01 6.07
N ASP A 182 1.48 -8.75 6.34
CA ASP A 182 1.53 -7.68 5.33
C ASP A 182 2.83 -7.69 4.52
N VAL A 183 3.91 -8.25 5.08
CA VAL A 183 5.21 -8.37 4.40
C VAL A 183 5.27 -9.69 3.64
N SER A 184 4.39 -9.80 2.65
CA SER A 184 4.19 -11.02 1.87
C SER A 184 3.67 -10.75 0.47
N THR A 185 4.03 -11.58 -0.50
CA THR A 185 3.38 -11.57 -1.84
C THR A 185 1.89 -11.94 -1.78
N TYR A 186 1.40 -12.42 -0.64
CA TYR A 186 0.01 -12.73 -0.35
C TYR A 186 -0.67 -11.71 0.59
N LEU A 187 -0.06 -10.53 0.82
CA LEU A 187 -0.53 -9.53 1.79
C LEU A 187 -2.04 -9.27 1.71
N VAL A 188 -2.57 -9.10 0.50
CA VAL A 188 -3.99 -8.83 0.29
C VAL A 188 -4.83 -9.97 0.85
N GLN A 189 -4.51 -11.22 0.50
CA GLN A 189 -5.24 -12.39 0.97
C GLN A 189 -5.07 -12.62 2.48
N ASN A 190 -3.87 -12.36 3.01
CA ASN A 190 -3.59 -12.51 4.44
C ASN A 190 -4.39 -11.49 5.27
N ILE A 191 -4.35 -10.20 4.89
CA ILE A 191 -5.12 -9.13 5.54
C ILE A 191 -6.61 -9.41 5.45
N LYS A 192 -7.12 -9.80 4.28
CA LYS A 192 -8.54 -10.16 4.10
C LYS A 192 -8.96 -11.30 5.03
N LEU A 193 -8.10 -12.30 5.26
CA LEU A 193 -8.38 -13.36 6.23
C LEU A 193 -8.28 -12.88 7.69
N ALA A 194 -7.32 -12.01 8.00
CA ALA A 194 -7.23 -11.37 9.31
C ALA A 194 -8.49 -10.54 9.63
N GLU A 195 -9.05 -9.81 8.66
CA GLU A 195 -10.31 -9.07 8.83
C GLU A 195 -11.52 -9.99 9.07
N VAL A 196 -11.58 -11.17 8.43
CA VAL A 196 -12.64 -12.15 8.71
C VAL A 196 -12.61 -12.57 10.17
N LEU A 197 -11.42 -12.88 10.68
CA LEU A 197 -11.24 -13.42 12.03
C LEU A 197 -11.29 -12.33 13.11
N GLY A 198 -10.77 -11.14 12.81
CA GLY A 198 -10.65 -10.03 13.76
C GLY A 198 -11.89 -9.16 13.87
N ILE A 199 -12.62 -8.96 12.77
CA ILE A 199 -13.77 -8.04 12.71
C ILE A 199 -14.99 -8.62 11.96
N GLY A 200 -14.98 -9.91 11.62
CA GLY A 200 -16.16 -10.60 11.09
C GLY A 200 -16.54 -10.21 9.65
N THR A 201 -15.59 -9.78 8.82
CA THR A 201 -15.87 -9.41 7.42
C THR A 201 -15.85 -10.64 6.48
N ASN A 202 -15.38 -10.47 5.24
CA ASN A 202 -15.23 -11.52 4.24
C ASN A 202 -13.80 -11.51 3.68
N ASP A 203 -13.32 -12.66 3.20
CA ASP A 203 -11.97 -12.80 2.63
C ASP A 203 -11.95 -12.65 1.09
N ARG A 204 -12.99 -12.03 0.52
CA ARG A 204 -13.13 -11.86 -0.93
C ARG A 204 -12.03 -10.92 -1.44
N VAL A 205 -11.20 -11.44 -2.34
CA VAL A 205 -10.23 -10.67 -3.10
C VAL A 205 -10.65 -10.53 -4.56
N ARG A 206 -10.19 -9.46 -5.20
CA ARG A 206 -10.41 -9.25 -6.64
C ARG A 206 -9.53 -10.22 -7.43
N MET A 207 -10.14 -10.96 -8.36
CA MET A 207 -9.40 -11.81 -9.30
C MET A 207 -8.33 -10.98 -10.04
N PRO A 208 -7.17 -11.56 -10.37
CA PRO A 208 -6.87 -12.99 -10.36
C PRO A 208 -6.51 -13.59 -8.99
N ARG A 209 -6.41 -12.76 -7.93
CA ARG A 209 -6.21 -13.26 -6.56
C ARG A 209 -7.43 -14.09 -6.14
N GLN A 210 -7.18 -15.15 -5.40
CA GLN A 210 -8.19 -16.00 -4.77
C GLN A 210 -8.01 -15.95 -3.25
N PRO A 211 -9.07 -16.16 -2.45
CA PRO A 211 -8.94 -16.32 -1.00
C PRO A 211 -7.93 -17.42 -0.67
N LEU A 212 -7.30 -17.32 0.51
CA LEU A 212 -6.39 -18.37 0.97
C LEU A 212 -7.14 -19.69 1.13
N SER A 213 -6.47 -20.78 0.77
CA SER A 213 -6.97 -22.14 0.90
C SER A 213 -5.86 -23.10 1.37
N GLY A 214 -6.25 -24.32 1.76
CA GLY A 214 -5.32 -25.38 2.17
C GLY A 214 -4.43 -24.99 3.34
N GLU A 215 -3.19 -25.47 3.32
CA GLU A 215 -2.22 -25.27 4.41
C GLU A 215 -1.88 -23.80 4.67
N ARG A 216 -1.84 -22.97 3.62
CA ARG A 216 -1.58 -21.54 3.77
C ARG A 216 -2.67 -20.84 4.57
N ARG A 217 -3.95 -21.20 4.31
CA ARG A 217 -5.07 -20.69 5.10
C ARG A 217 -4.93 -21.09 6.55
N LYS A 218 -4.72 -22.39 6.82
CA LYS A 218 -4.58 -22.92 8.19
C LYS A 218 -3.44 -22.21 8.95
N ALA A 219 -2.31 -21.97 8.30
CA ALA A 219 -1.17 -21.27 8.89
C ALA A 219 -1.53 -19.84 9.31
N VAL A 220 -2.17 -19.07 8.42
CA VAL A 220 -2.59 -17.70 8.73
C VAL A 220 -3.72 -17.68 9.77
N GLU A 221 -4.69 -18.59 9.69
CA GLU A 221 -5.74 -18.74 10.72
C GLU A 221 -5.13 -19.01 12.09
N LYS A 222 -4.11 -19.86 12.17
CA LYS A 222 -3.40 -20.14 13.42
C LYS A 222 -2.76 -18.87 13.98
N ILE A 223 -1.98 -18.15 13.18
CA ILE A 223 -1.33 -16.89 13.60
C ILE A 223 -2.36 -15.90 14.17
N VAL A 224 -3.46 -15.71 13.45
CA VAL A 224 -4.49 -14.74 13.84
C VAL A 224 -5.25 -15.19 15.09
N ARG A 225 -5.60 -16.48 15.20
CA ARG A 225 -6.30 -17.01 16.38
C ARG A 225 -5.43 -17.01 17.62
N ASP A 226 -4.15 -17.37 17.50
CA ASP A 226 -3.20 -17.32 18.62
C ASP A 226 -3.04 -15.89 19.13
N ALA A 227 -2.91 -14.91 18.22
CA ALA A 227 -2.85 -13.51 18.59
C ALA A 227 -4.12 -13.03 19.29
N LEU A 228 -5.31 -13.37 18.76
CA LEU A 228 -6.59 -13.05 19.38
C LEU A 228 -6.75 -13.66 20.78
N ALA A 229 -6.28 -14.89 20.98
CA ALA A 229 -6.33 -15.57 22.28
C ALA A 229 -5.43 -14.90 23.35
N ALA A 230 -4.31 -14.32 22.92
CA ALA A 230 -3.35 -13.64 23.79
C ALA A 230 -3.40 -12.10 23.65
N ARG A 231 -4.52 -11.54 23.18
CA ARG A 231 -4.64 -10.11 22.85
C ARG A 231 -4.42 -9.26 24.11
N PRO A 232 -3.50 -8.27 24.07
CA PRO A 232 -3.19 -7.47 25.25
C PRO A 232 -4.33 -6.51 25.58
N GLU A 233 -4.48 -6.20 26.87
CA GLU A 233 -5.25 -5.03 27.28
C GLU A 233 -4.49 -3.76 26.88
N LEU A 234 -5.19 -2.84 26.21
CA LEU A 234 -4.58 -1.61 25.73
C LEU A 234 -4.64 -0.54 26.81
N PRO A 235 -3.54 0.15 27.10
CA PRO A 235 -3.55 1.23 28.08
C PRO A 235 -4.36 2.42 27.58
N ALA A 236 -4.85 3.24 28.51
CA ALA A 236 -5.36 4.56 28.16
C ALA A 236 -4.21 5.44 27.67
N PHE A 237 -4.45 6.22 26.60
CA PHE A 237 -3.50 7.19 26.07
C PHE A 237 -4.12 8.57 26.05
#